data_AF-A0A1D1W262-F1
#
_entry.id   AF-A0A1D1W262-F1
#
_cell.length_a   1.000
_cell.length_b   1.000
_cell.length_c   1.000
_cell.angle_alpha   90.00
_cell.angle_beta   90.00
_cell.angle_gamma   90.00
#
_symmetry.space_group_name_H-M   'P 1'
#
loop_
_entity.id
_entity.type
_entity.pdbx_description
1 polymer ?
#
loop_
_entity_poly.entity_id
_entity_poly.type
_entity_poly.pdbx_seq_one_letter_code
_entity_poly.pdbx_strand_id
1 'polypeptide(L)'
;MFFTTKGMIVGGVVAVVVFAFFWNSDTFYKTACMILCLIAIGVLIRATDLQRDKLQALINELRTEQHNQIQIQQEIDDLEVQIMQKLKERQRVAARGLDLPRENVRSLPDVECVVCCTNNPIVVIVPCGHTKSCARCIQLIVDKPEIATCPYCQSVIEDCVRVFG
;
A
#
# COMPACT_ATOMS: atom_id res chain seq x y z
N MET A 1 -17.59 -37.40 12.11
CA MET A 1 -17.25 -38.25 13.28
C MET A 1 -15.76 -38.53 13.25
N PHE A 2 -14.95 -37.65 13.84
CA PHE A 2 -13.51 -37.87 13.97
C PHE A 2 -13.23 -38.40 15.39
N PHE A 3 -13.20 -39.72 15.54
CA PHE A 3 -12.56 -40.34 16.69
C PHE A 3 -11.05 -40.08 16.55
N THR A 4 -10.55 -39.08 17.24
CA THR A 4 -9.12 -38.79 17.26
C THR A 4 -8.39 -40.01 17.84
N THR A 5 -7.51 -40.61 17.03
CA THR A 5 -6.61 -41.73 17.36
C THR A 5 -5.81 -41.53 18.65
N LYS A 6 -5.69 -40.29 19.14
CA LYS A 6 -5.09 -39.95 20.43
C LYS A 6 -5.82 -40.56 21.63
N GLY A 7 -7.13 -40.79 21.55
CA GLY A 7 -7.92 -41.33 22.68
C GLY A 7 -7.68 -42.81 22.98
N MET A 8 -7.37 -43.63 21.96
CA MET A 8 -7.19 -45.08 22.13
C MET A 8 -5.85 -45.45 22.80
N ILE A 9 -4.80 -44.64 22.60
CA ILE A 9 -3.47 -44.91 23.17
C ILE A 9 -3.48 -44.68 24.69
N VAL A 10 -4.22 -43.68 25.17
CA VAL A 10 -4.25 -43.33 26.60
C VAL A 10 -4.95 -44.43 27.41
N GLY A 11 -6.04 -45.03 26.89
CA GLY A 11 -6.78 -46.09 27.60
C GLY A 11 -5.98 -47.38 27.79
N GLY A 12 -5.20 -47.78 26.79
CA GLY A 12 -4.38 -49.00 26.86
C GLY A 12 -3.24 -48.92 27.88
N VAL A 13 -2.59 -47.76 27.98
CA VAL A 13 -1.48 -47.55 28.92
C VAL A 13 -1.98 -47.56 30.37
N VAL A 14 -3.16 -46.99 30.63
CA VAL A 14 -3.76 -46.98 31.98
C VAL A 14 -4.08 -48.40 32.45
N ALA A 15 -4.63 -49.25 31.58
CA ALA A 15 -4.99 -50.63 31.94
C ALA A 15 -3.76 -51.48 32.33
N VAL A 16 -2.65 -51.34 31.62
CA VAL A 16 -1.41 -52.09 31.90
C VAL A 16 -0.77 -51.64 33.22
N VAL A 17 -0.82 -50.34 33.53
CA VAL A 17 -0.28 -49.79 34.79
C VAL A 17 -1.11 -50.26 36.00
N VAL A 18 -2.44 -50.35 35.87
CA VAL A 18 -3.32 -50.86 36.93
C VAL A 18 -3.08 -52.35 37.19
N PHE A 19 -2.85 -53.14 36.14
CA PHE A 19 -2.57 -54.58 36.27
C PHE A 19 -1.23 -54.87 36.98
N ALA A 20 -0.21 -54.04 36.74
CA ALA A 20 1.10 -54.18 37.39
C ALA A 20 1.09 -53.82 38.89
N PHE A 21 0.10 -53.06 39.37
CA PHE A 21 0.00 -52.55 40.75
C PHE A 21 -0.34 -53.61 41.79
N PHE A 22 -0.96 -54.73 41.40
CA PHE A 22 -1.51 -55.71 42.35
C PHE A 22 -0.51 -56.75 42.87
N TRP A 23 0.72 -56.82 42.33
CA TRP A 23 1.59 -57.98 42.58
C TRP A 23 2.72 -57.77 43.62
N ASN A 24 3.09 -56.55 44.04
CA ASN A 24 4.25 -56.38 44.95
C ASN A 24 4.24 -55.09 45.82
N SER A 25 4.42 -55.21 47.14
CA SER A 25 4.37 -54.06 48.08
C SER A 25 5.48 -53.02 47.83
N ASP A 26 6.66 -53.46 47.40
CA ASP A 26 7.80 -52.58 47.10
C ASP A 26 7.64 -51.88 45.72
N THR A 27 6.70 -52.35 44.90
CA THR A 27 6.34 -51.69 43.64
C THR A 27 5.37 -50.53 43.83
N PHE A 28 4.61 -50.49 44.93
CA PHE A 28 3.56 -49.50 45.16
C PHE A 28 4.06 -48.05 45.15
N TYR A 29 5.18 -47.76 45.83
CA TYR A 29 5.72 -46.39 45.84
C TYR A 29 6.28 -45.98 44.48
N LYS A 30 6.94 -46.91 43.79
CA LYS A 30 7.48 -46.67 42.43
C LYS A 30 6.35 -46.40 41.44
N THR A 31 5.27 -47.18 41.51
CA THR A 31 4.12 -47.02 40.61
C THR A 31 3.33 -45.76 40.95
N ALA A 32 3.16 -45.40 42.22
CA ALA A 32 2.58 -44.12 42.64
C ALA A 32 3.40 -42.91 42.13
N CYS A 33 4.72 -42.93 42.27
CA CYS A 33 5.60 -41.91 41.69
C CYS A 33 5.45 -41.81 40.17
N MET A 34 5.37 -42.94 39.46
CA MET A 34 5.16 -42.95 38.01
C MET A 34 3.82 -42.33 37.60
N ILE A 35 2.73 -42.65 38.31
CA ILE A 35 1.42 -42.03 38.06
C ILE A 35 1.50 -40.51 38.28
N LEU A 36 2.09 -40.04 39.38
CA LEU A 36 2.25 -38.61 39.64
C LEU A 36 3.08 -37.92 38.55
N CYS A 37 4.15 -38.55 38.07
CA CYS A 37 4.95 -38.04 36.95
C CYS A 37 4.10 -37.94 35.66
N LEU A 38 3.30 -38.94 35.33
CA LEU A 38 2.43 -38.91 34.15
C LEU A 38 1.36 -37.82 34.25
N ILE A 39 0.76 -37.64 35.42
CA ILE A 39 -0.20 -36.55 35.67
C ILE A 39 0.49 -35.19 35.49
N ALA A 40 1.67 -35.00 36.07
CA ALA A 40 2.43 -33.76 35.94
C ALA A 40 2.78 -33.46 34.47
N ILE A 41 3.23 -34.46 33.71
CA ILE A 41 3.48 -34.33 32.27
C ILE A 41 2.21 -33.97 31.52
N GLY A 42 1.08 -34.61 31.82
CA GLY A 42 -0.21 -34.30 31.20
C GLY A 42 -0.67 -32.86 31.45
N VAL A 43 -0.47 -32.34 32.67
CA VAL A 43 -0.76 -30.93 33.02
C VAL A 43 0.15 -29.98 32.24
N LEU A 44 1.45 -30.28 32.14
CA LEU A 44 2.39 -29.48 31.36
C LEU A 44 2.03 -29.46 29.87
N ILE A 45 1.69 -30.61 29.29
CA ILE A 45 1.25 -30.70 27.89
C ILE A 45 0.01 -29.83 27.67
N ARG A 46 -1.00 -29.94 28.54
CA ARG A 46 -2.23 -29.14 28.43
C ARG A 46 -1.96 -27.64 28.58
N ALA A 47 -1.03 -27.26 29.46
CA ALA A 47 -0.61 -25.86 29.59
C ALA A 47 0.09 -25.35 28.33
N THR A 48 0.96 -26.15 27.71
CA THR A 48 1.62 -25.79 26.45
C THR A 48 0.66 -25.72 25.27
N ASP A 49 -0.35 -26.60 25.22
CA ASP A 49 -1.38 -26.59 24.17
C ASP A 49 -2.22 -25.31 24.27
N LEU A 50 -2.63 -24.90 25.47
CA LEU A 50 -3.37 -23.64 25.66
C LEU A 50 -2.55 -22.41 25.23
N GLN A 51 -1.25 -22.41 25.49
CA GLN A 51 -0.36 -21.33 25.05
C GLN A 51 -0.20 -21.32 23.52
N ARG A 52 -0.09 -22.50 22.89
CA ARG A 52 -0.04 -22.63 21.43
C ARG A 52 -1.32 -22.11 20.78
N ASP A 53 -2.50 -22.43 21.33
CA ASP A 53 -3.78 -21.95 20.79
C ASP A 53 -3.90 -20.43 20.86
N LYS A 54 -3.50 -19.82 21.98
CA LYS A 54 -3.44 -18.35 22.13
C LYS A 54 -2.47 -17.72 21.14
N LEU A 55 -1.29 -18.30 20.98
CA LEU A 55 -0.29 -17.81 20.02
C LEU A 55 -0.80 -17.93 18.57
N GLN A 56 -1.49 -19.02 18.23
CA GLN A 56 -2.09 -19.19 16.91
C GLN A 56 -3.21 -18.19 16.66
N ALA A 57 -4.04 -17.89 17.66
CA ALA A 57 -5.07 -16.85 17.56
C ALA A 57 -4.43 -15.48 17.28
N LEU A 58 -3.37 -15.11 18.03
CA LEU A 58 -2.63 -13.86 17.80
C LEU A 58 -1.96 -13.80 16.43
N ILE A 59 -1.37 -14.91 15.96
CA ILE A 59 -0.78 -14.98 14.61
C ILE A 59 -1.84 -14.77 13.54
N ASN A 60 -3.03 -15.36 13.70
CA ASN A 60 -4.12 -15.20 12.74
C ASN A 60 -4.64 -13.75 12.73
N GLU A 61 -4.76 -13.13 13.90
CA GLU A 61 -5.15 -11.72 14.03
C GLU A 61 -4.12 -10.78 13.36
N LEU A 62 -2.82 -10.98 13.63
CA LEU A 62 -1.75 -10.23 12.97
C LEU A 62 -1.75 -10.44 11.46
N ARG A 63 -2.01 -11.66 10.99
CA ARG A 63 -2.11 -11.96 9.56
C ARG A 63 -3.29 -11.23 8.91
N THR A 64 -4.45 -11.17 9.58
CA THR A 64 -5.59 -10.42 9.07
C THR A 64 -5.30 -8.93 9.00
N GLU A 65 -4.67 -8.37 10.02
CA GLU A 65 -4.30 -6.95 10.03
C GLU A 65 -3.29 -6.64 8.91
N GLN A 66 -2.29 -7.50 8.72
CA GLN A 66 -1.35 -7.37 7.61
C GLN A 66 -2.03 -7.41 6.25
N HIS A 67 -3.05 -8.27 6.06
CA HIS A 67 -3.81 -8.32 4.81
C HIS A 67 -4.61 -7.03 4.58
N ASN A 68 -5.25 -6.50 5.63
CA ASN A 68 -5.96 -5.23 5.58
C ASN A 68 -5.03 -4.07 5.18
N GLN A 69 -3.82 -4.03 5.75
CA GLN A 69 -2.82 -3.01 5.40
C GLN A 69 -2.37 -3.11 3.94
N ILE A 70 -2.15 -4.32 3.43
CA ILE A 70 -1.81 -4.54 2.01
C ILE A 70 -2.95 -4.08 1.10
N GLN A 71 -4.20 -4.37 1.46
CA GLN A 71 -5.35 -3.94 0.68
C GLN A 71 -5.46 -2.41 0.63
N ILE A 72 -5.30 -1.73 1.77
CA ILE A 72 -5.31 -0.26 1.83
C ILE A 72 -4.18 0.33 0.96
N GLN A 73 -2.99 -0.27 1.00
CA GLN A 73 -1.88 0.20 0.17
C GLN A 73 -2.18 0.06 -1.33
N GLN A 74 -2.80 -1.04 -1.75
CA GLN A 74 -3.23 -1.22 -3.13
C GLN A 74 -4.26 -0.18 -3.58
N GLU A 75 -5.20 0.18 -2.69
CA GLU A 75 -6.17 1.24 -2.96
C GLU A 75 -5.50 2.61 -3.11
N ILE A 76 -4.50 2.93 -2.28
CA ILE A 76 -3.70 4.15 -2.41
C ILE A 76 -2.98 4.19 -3.76
N ASP A 77 -2.30 3.10 -4.12
CA ASP A 77 -1.56 3.03 -5.38
C ASP A 77 -2.49 3.19 -6.61
N ASP A 78 -3.69 2.60 -6.57
CA ASP A 78 -4.70 2.77 -7.63
C ASP A 78 -5.22 4.21 -7.71
N LEU A 79 -5.53 4.82 -6.55
CA LEU A 79 -5.95 6.22 -6.46
C LEU A 79 -4.89 7.18 -7.01
N GLU A 80 -3.61 6.94 -6.73
CA GLU A 80 -2.50 7.73 -7.27
C GLU A 80 -2.46 7.65 -8.80
N VAL A 81 -2.59 6.45 -9.38
CA VAL A 81 -2.67 6.26 -10.83
C VAL A 81 -3.86 7.01 -11.42
N GLN A 82 -5.04 6.93 -10.78
CA GLN A 82 -6.23 7.64 -11.24
C GLN A 82 -6.06 9.17 -11.19
N ILE A 83 -5.45 9.72 -10.14
CA ILE A 83 -5.15 11.14 -10.02
C ILE A 83 -4.20 11.58 -11.13
N MET A 84 -3.12 10.82 -11.37
CA MET A 84 -2.17 11.13 -12.45
C MET A 84 -2.84 11.14 -13.83
N GLN A 85 -3.72 10.17 -14.10
CA GLN A 85 -4.47 10.13 -15.37
C GLN A 85 -5.40 11.34 -15.53
N LYS A 86 -6.13 11.71 -14.47
CA LYS A 86 -7.02 12.89 -14.50
C LYS A 86 -6.26 14.20 -14.68
N LEU A 87 -5.09 14.34 -14.05
CA LEU A 87 -4.22 15.51 -14.23
C LEU A 87 -3.70 15.60 -15.67
N LYS A 88 -3.24 14.47 -16.22
CA LYS A 88 -2.77 14.41 -17.62
C LYS A 88 -3.87 14.77 -18.62
N GLU A 89 -5.11 14.33 -18.37
CA GLU A 89 -6.24 14.68 -19.23
C GLU A 89 -6.59 16.17 -19.14
N ARG A 90 -6.60 16.75 -17.93
CA ARG A 90 -6.80 18.20 -17.75
C ARG A 90 -5.73 19.01 -18.49
N GLN A 91 -4.47 18.60 -18.41
CA GLN A 91 -3.37 19.24 -19.15
C GLN A 91 -3.56 19.17 -20.67
N ARG A 92 -4.01 18.03 -21.21
CA ARG A 92 -4.31 17.89 -22.65
C ARG A 92 -5.46 18.80 -23.10
N VAL A 93 -6.49 18.96 -22.29
CA VAL A 93 -7.62 19.86 -22.60
C VAL A 93 -7.18 21.33 -22.57
N ALA A 94 -6.39 21.73 -21.58
CA ALA A 94 -5.81 23.07 -21.49
C ALA A 94 -4.97 23.42 -22.73
N ALA A 95 -4.13 22.49 -23.19
CA ALA A 95 -3.27 22.66 -24.35
C ALA A 95 -4.07 22.94 -25.65
N ARG A 96 -5.20 22.25 -25.86
CA ARG A 96 -6.06 22.45 -27.05
C ARG A 96 -6.71 23.84 -27.09
N GLY A 97 -6.83 24.54 -25.96
CA GLY A 97 -7.39 25.91 -25.91
C GLY A 97 -6.49 26.99 -26.54
N LEU A 98 -5.23 26.67 -26.85
CA LEU A 98 -4.26 27.64 -27.36
C LEU A 98 -4.36 27.87 -28.89
N ASP A 99 -5.07 27.01 -29.63
CA ASP A 99 -5.20 27.03 -31.09
C ASP A 99 -6.19 28.08 -31.66
N LEU A 100 -6.51 29.13 -30.90
CA LEU A 100 -7.37 30.21 -31.41
C LEU A 100 -6.69 30.97 -32.58
N PRO A 101 -7.44 31.36 -33.63
CA PRO A 101 -6.92 32.10 -34.78
C PRO A 101 -6.14 33.36 -34.33
N ARG A 102 -5.00 33.62 -34.99
CA ARG A 102 -4.27 34.88 -34.85
C ARG A 102 -5.09 36.02 -35.45
N GLU A 103 -5.97 36.64 -34.68
CA GLU A 103 -6.44 37.98 -35.02
C GLU A 103 -5.49 39.03 -34.45
N ASN A 104 -5.26 40.07 -35.24
CA ASN A 104 -4.20 41.08 -35.14
C ASN A 104 -4.24 41.89 -33.83
N VAL A 105 -3.71 41.30 -32.76
CA VAL A 105 -3.38 41.97 -31.50
C VAL A 105 -2.16 42.87 -31.72
N ARG A 106 -2.29 44.17 -31.39
CA ARG A 106 -1.22 45.15 -31.54
C ARG A 106 -0.07 44.78 -30.61
N SER A 107 1.13 44.60 -31.17
CA SER A 107 2.34 44.25 -30.44
C SER A 107 2.70 45.33 -29.40
N LEU A 108 2.65 44.98 -28.11
CA LEU A 108 3.40 45.72 -27.10
C LEU A 108 4.91 45.53 -27.36
N PRO A 109 5.74 46.57 -27.15
CA PRO A 109 7.14 46.58 -27.56
C PRO A 109 8.03 45.60 -26.75
N ASP A 110 8.92 44.92 -27.49
CA ASP A 110 10.23 44.31 -27.12
C ASP A 110 10.31 43.25 -26.02
N VAL A 111 9.24 42.52 -25.70
CA VAL A 111 9.37 41.33 -24.85
C VAL A 111 9.32 40.07 -25.72
N GLU A 112 10.43 39.33 -25.77
CA GLU A 112 10.52 38.04 -26.46
C GLU A 112 10.27 36.85 -25.51
N CYS A 113 9.83 35.73 -26.08
CA CYS A 113 9.68 34.47 -25.35
C CYS A 113 11.03 33.98 -24.82
N VAL A 114 11.12 33.70 -23.51
CA VAL A 114 12.37 33.26 -22.85
C VAL A 114 12.87 31.89 -23.30
N VAL A 115 12.04 31.12 -24.02
CA VAL A 115 12.38 29.77 -24.50
C VAL A 115 12.96 29.79 -25.92
N CYS A 116 12.39 30.61 -26.82
CA CYS A 116 12.83 30.63 -28.22
C CYS A 116 13.50 31.94 -28.65
N CYS A 117 13.37 33.02 -27.86
CA CYS A 117 13.91 34.35 -28.18
C CYS A 117 13.57 34.78 -29.62
N THR A 118 12.33 34.54 -30.04
CA THR A 118 11.89 34.81 -31.44
C THR A 118 10.43 35.24 -31.48
N ASN A 119 9.56 34.52 -30.78
CA ASN A 119 8.12 34.83 -30.77
C ASN A 119 7.76 35.66 -29.54
N ASN A 120 6.77 36.54 -29.68
CA ASN A 120 6.23 37.29 -28.55
C ASN A 120 5.55 36.34 -27.55
N PRO A 121 5.72 36.57 -26.23
CA PRO A 121 5.04 35.80 -25.23
C PRO A 121 3.57 36.23 -25.17
N ILE A 122 2.67 35.27 -25.36
CA ILE A 122 1.23 35.50 -25.47
C ILE A 122 0.44 34.56 -24.56
N VAL A 123 1.11 33.89 -23.61
CA VAL A 123 0.49 32.91 -22.71
C VAL A 123 0.80 33.28 -21.27
N VAL A 124 -0.24 33.30 -20.43
CA VAL A 124 -0.15 33.28 -18.96
C VAL A 124 -0.16 31.83 -18.49
N ILE A 125 0.85 31.46 -17.72
CA ILE A 125 0.96 30.13 -17.11
C ILE A 125 0.25 30.15 -15.75
N VAL A 126 -0.68 29.24 -15.52
CA VAL A 126 -1.40 29.08 -14.24
C VAL A 126 -0.77 27.93 -13.45
N PRO A 127 -0.54 28.07 -12.12
CA PRO A 127 -0.99 29.17 -11.27
C PRO A 127 0.01 30.32 -11.10
N CYS A 128 1.22 30.23 -11.67
CA CYS A 128 2.30 31.16 -11.34
C CYS A 128 2.18 32.56 -11.97
N GLY A 129 1.30 32.75 -12.96
CA GLY A 129 1.02 34.03 -13.61
C GLY A 129 2.08 34.49 -14.62
N HIS A 130 3.15 33.72 -14.87
CA HIS A 130 4.24 34.16 -15.74
C HIS A 130 3.82 34.23 -17.20
N THR A 131 4.08 35.39 -17.82
CA THR A 131 3.74 35.70 -19.22
C THR A 131 4.97 35.80 -20.12
N LYS A 132 5.96 34.92 -19.91
CA LYS A 132 7.27 34.99 -20.56
C LYS A 132 7.45 33.96 -21.68
N SER A 133 6.41 33.20 -22.02
CA SER A 133 6.47 32.14 -23.03
C SER A 133 5.46 32.36 -24.16
N CYS A 134 5.83 31.99 -25.39
CA CYS A 134 4.92 31.97 -26.53
C CYS A 134 4.09 30.68 -26.57
N ALA A 135 2.96 30.71 -27.29
CA ALA A 135 2.06 29.56 -27.41
C ALA A 135 2.75 28.29 -27.95
N ARG A 136 3.61 28.42 -28.96
CA ARG A 136 4.32 27.26 -29.52
C ARG A 136 5.25 26.59 -28.51
N CYS A 137 6.03 27.39 -27.78
CA CYS A 137 6.97 26.85 -26.79
C CYS A 137 6.25 26.22 -25.61
N ILE A 138 5.18 26.83 -25.11
CA ILE A 138 4.44 26.26 -23.99
C ILE A 138 3.73 24.97 -24.39
N GLN A 139 3.17 24.91 -25.61
CA GLN A 139 2.55 23.71 -26.15
C GLN A 139 3.55 22.55 -26.19
N LEU A 140 4.76 22.78 -26.69
CA LEU A 140 5.84 21.78 -26.70
C LEU A 140 6.28 21.34 -25.30
N ILE A 141 6.15 22.18 -24.27
CA ILE A 141 6.45 21.82 -22.88
C ILE A 141 5.32 20.97 -22.30
N VAL A 142 4.07 21.36 -22.55
CA VAL A 142 2.87 20.66 -22.04
C VAL A 142 2.66 19.31 -22.74
N ASP A 143 3.06 19.18 -24.00
CA ASP A 143 2.92 17.93 -24.77
C ASP A 143 3.93 16.84 -24.39
N LYS A 144 4.93 17.15 -23.54
CA LYS A 144 5.89 16.16 -23.05
C LYS A 144 5.25 15.18 -22.06
N PRO A 145 5.76 13.94 -21.96
CA PRO A 145 5.21 12.94 -21.03
C PRO A 145 5.53 13.21 -19.55
N GLU A 146 6.48 14.12 -19.28
CA GLU A 146 6.92 14.52 -17.94
C GLU A 146 6.03 15.64 -17.37
N ILE A 147 6.15 15.91 -16.07
CA ILE A 147 5.41 17.01 -15.42
C ILE A 147 5.84 18.33 -16.05
N ALA A 148 4.91 18.99 -16.75
CA ALA A 148 5.14 20.29 -17.35
C ALA A 148 5.37 21.35 -16.26
N THR A 149 6.51 22.04 -16.34
CA THR A 149 6.89 23.11 -15.40
C THR A 149 7.12 24.42 -16.12
N CYS A 150 6.82 25.53 -15.43
CA CYS A 150 7.04 26.87 -15.95
C CYS A 150 8.53 27.09 -16.22
N PRO A 151 8.94 27.50 -17.44
CA PRO A 151 10.36 27.69 -17.75
C PRO A 151 11.00 28.86 -16.98
N TYR A 152 10.19 29.71 -16.34
CA TYR A 152 10.67 30.86 -15.57
C TYR A 152 10.86 30.55 -14.08
N CYS A 153 9.84 29.95 -13.44
CA CYS A 153 9.85 29.72 -11.97
C CYS A 153 9.79 28.24 -11.57
N GLN A 154 9.78 27.32 -12.53
CA GLN A 154 9.72 25.86 -12.33
C GLN A 154 8.45 25.35 -11.60
N SER A 155 7.46 26.19 -11.33
CA SER A 155 6.15 25.76 -10.81
C SER A 155 5.44 24.84 -11.81
N VAL A 156 4.73 23.82 -11.32
CA VAL A 156 3.93 22.91 -12.16
C VAL A 156 2.88 23.71 -12.92
N ILE A 157 2.76 23.44 -14.22
CA ILE A 157 1.76 24.06 -15.09
C ILE A 157 0.45 23.30 -14.93
N GLU A 158 -0.55 23.98 -14.39
CA GLU A 158 -1.92 23.46 -14.28
C GLU A 158 -2.76 23.83 -15.50
N ASP A 159 -2.58 25.06 -16.00
CA ASP A 159 -3.30 25.58 -17.16
C ASP A 159 -2.47 26.66 -17.87
N CYS A 160 -2.84 26.98 -19.11
CA CYS A 160 -2.21 27.99 -19.94
C CYS A 160 -3.28 28.81 -20.65
N VAL A 161 -3.36 30.11 -20.33
CA VAL A 161 -4.34 31.01 -20.91
C VAL A 161 -3.66 31.93 -21.91
N ARG A 162 -4.18 31.98 -23.14
CA ARG A 162 -3.69 32.93 -24.13
C ARG A 162 -4.19 34.34 -23.82
N VAL A 163 -3.30 35.32 -23.81
CA VAL A 163 -3.64 36.73 -23.63
C VAL A 163 -3.81 37.39 -24.98
N PHE A 164 -4.95 38.05 -25.17
CA PHE A 164 -5.22 38.92 -26.30
C PHE A 164 -5.09 40.37 -25.80
N GLY A 165 -4.14 41.12 -26.36
CA GLY A 165 -3.86 42.51 -26.01
C GLY A 165 -4.23 43.49 -27.12
#